data_AF-A0A444JGS3-F1
#
_entry.id   AF-A0A444JGS3-F1
#
_cell.length_a   1.000
_cell.length_b   1.000
_cell.length_c   1.000
_cell.angle_alpha   90.00
_cell.angle_beta   90.00
_cell.angle_gamma   90.00
#
_symmetry.space_group_name_H-M   'P 1'
#
loop_
_entity.id
_entity.type
_entity.pdbx_description
1 polymer ?
#
loop_
_entity_poly.entity_id
_entity_poly.type
_entity_poly.pdbx_seq_one_letter_code
_entity_poly.pdbx_strand_id
1 'polypeptide(L)'
;MTAFKDKSATEFAEKSYLNRIVIYLESEEDRLIIGDRWFYDENLEFRSAGEEGQGGGCNQVIRKVTDDEEKGIKSVGLVDRDVLLKDCHWECWWEQDDTDFRACQPYGENIKVLSRWEIENYLLVEPDIIASVKADRFGRAQERPAPIPLSSEEISLFTMLTAADACCHMKKMKKVSDSMAGFTGTSQELRTSLEKKGVDSAELDEKLDKAVCFAGDENDDPVKQWRQVNRILNGKAILKRLQLLGKKQEDATDYRLALARKIADDDKIDPEIRDYIAAFRRMKP
;
A
#
# COMPACT_ATOMS: atom_id res chain seq x y z
N MET A 1 -5.30 0.81 44.14
CA MET A 1 -5.54 0.38 42.75
C MET A 1 -6.18 1.55 42.01
N THR A 2 -5.39 2.42 41.42
CA THR A 2 -5.87 3.61 40.71
C THR A 2 -4.75 4.13 39.81
N ALA A 3 -4.65 3.61 38.59
CA ALA A 3 -3.73 4.11 37.57
C ALA A 3 -4.08 3.55 36.18
N PHE A 4 -5.25 3.89 35.63
CA PHE A 4 -5.56 3.62 34.21
C PHE A 4 -6.46 4.71 33.58
N LYS A 5 -6.75 5.82 34.27
CA LYS A 5 -7.62 6.90 33.76
C LYS A 5 -6.88 8.12 33.20
N ASP A 6 -5.56 8.25 33.40
CA ASP A 6 -4.82 9.48 33.07
C ASP A 6 -4.12 9.48 31.70
N LYS A 7 -3.85 8.32 31.07
CA LYS A 7 -3.19 8.30 29.75
C LYS A 7 -4.03 8.98 28.67
N SER A 8 -5.34 8.72 28.64
CA SER A 8 -6.24 9.32 27.63
C SER A 8 -6.42 10.82 27.81
N ALA A 9 -6.42 11.31 29.06
CA ALA A 9 -6.53 12.74 29.35
C ALA A 9 -5.24 13.50 28.97
N THR A 10 -4.09 12.88 29.16
CA THR A 10 -2.79 13.46 28.81
C THR A 10 -2.57 13.48 27.29
N GLU A 11 -2.88 12.38 26.59
CA GLU A 11 -2.88 12.33 25.12
C GLU A 11 -3.86 13.34 24.50
N PHE A 12 -5.05 13.48 25.09
CA PHE A 12 -6.04 14.47 24.64
C PHE A 12 -5.53 15.90 24.83
N ALA A 13 -4.88 16.20 25.96
CA ALA A 13 -4.28 17.50 26.20
C ALA A 13 -3.17 17.78 25.19
N GLU A 14 -2.23 16.85 24.97
CA GLU A 14 -1.15 17.02 23.98
C GLU A 14 -1.66 17.25 22.56
N LYS A 15 -2.66 16.48 22.11
CA LYS A 15 -3.33 16.66 20.82
C LYS A 15 -4.03 18.00 20.68
N SER A 16 -4.57 18.53 21.78
CA SER A 16 -5.28 19.82 21.79
C SER A 16 -4.33 21.01 21.87
N TYR A 17 -3.12 20.82 22.41
CA TYR A 17 -2.09 21.88 22.52
C TYR A 17 -1.22 22.02 21.27
N LEU A 18 -1.01 20.92 20.54
CA LEU A 18 -0.35 20.96 19.23
C LEU A 18 -1.39 21.34 18.19
N ASN A 19 -1.39 22.59 17.75
CA ASN A 19 -2.22 23.10 16.65
C ASN A 19 -1.80 22.49 15.29
N ARG A 20 -1.81 21.15 15.20
CA ARG A 20 -1.31 20.31 14.13
C ARG A 20 -2.39 19.29 13.77
N ILE A 21 -2.38 18.89 12.51
CA ILE A 21 -3.29 17.86 12.00
C ILE A 21 -2.64 16.51 12.23
N VAL A 22 -3.41 15.57 12.80
CA VAL A 22 -2.97 14.21 13.03
C VAL A 22 -3.26 13.35 11.78
N ILE A 23 -2.24 12.70 11.25
CA ILE A 23 -2.34 11.79 10.10
C ILE A 23 -2.10 10.38 10.61
N TYR A 24 -3.16 9.56 10.60
CA TYR A 24 -3.09 8.16 10.97
C TYR A 24 -2.74 7.29 9.78
N LEU A 25 -1.80 6.36 10.01
CA LEU A 25 -1.28 5.39 9.04
C LEU A 25 -1.42 3.98 9.62
N GLU A 26 -1.55 2.96 8.78
CA GLU A 26 -1.94 1.61 9.23
C GLU A 26 -0.91 0.95 10.14
N SER A 27 0.36 1.16 9.84
CA SER A 27 1.49 0.55 10.53
C SER A 27 2.57 1.57 10.91
N GLU A 28 3.50 1.13 11.75
CA GLU A 28 4.69 1.92 12.07
C GLU A 28 5.61 2.05 10.84
N GLU A 29 5.63 1.03 9.99
CA GLU A 29 6.39 1.07 8.75
C GLU A 29 5.88 2.15 7.78
N ASP A 30 4.56 2.30 7.63
CA ASP A 30 3.97 3.34 6.79
C ASP A 30 4.27 4.73 7.37
N ARG A 31 4.22 4.86 8.70
CA ARG A 31 4.60 6.08 9.43
C ARG A 31 6.05 6.45 9.17
N LEU A 32 6.96 5.48 9.20
CA LEU A 32 8.37 5.71 8.90
C LEU A 32 8.60 6.08 7.44
N ILE A 33 7.90 5.45 6.48
CA ILE A 33 8.00 5.77 5.06
C ILE A 33 7.49 7.20 4.80
N ILE A 34 6.26 7.50 5.20
CA ILE A 34 5.60 8.77 4.87
C ILE A 34 6.13 9.89 5.76
N GLY A 35 6.10 9.70 7.08
CA GLY A 35 6.50 10.72 8.05
C GLY A 35 8.01 10.95 8.05
N ASP A 36 8.82 9.91 8.26
CA ASP A 36 10.26 10.11 8.55
C ASP A 36 11.16 10.11 7.30
N ARG A 37 10.67 9.63 6.14
CA ARG A 37 11.43 9.65 4.88
C ARG A 37 10.91 10.66 3.88
N TRP A 38 9.60 10.69 3.64
CA TRP A 38 9.04 11.54 2.59
C TRP A 38 8.69 12.96 3.04
N PHE A 39 8.22 13.12 4.28
CA PHE A 39 7.65 14.39 4.77
C PHE A 39 8.17 14.79 6.17
N TYR A 40 9.44 14.51 6.44
CA TYR A 40 10.04 14.65 7.78
C TYR A 40 10.10 16.10 8.30
N ASP A 41 10.09 17.08 7.40
CA ASP A 41 10.11 18.52 7.73
C ASP A 41 8.72 19.18 7.71
N GLU A 42 7.64 18.40 7.55
CA GLU A 42 6.29 18.96 7.51
C GLU A 42 5.74 19.25 8.92
N ASN A 43 5.01 20.35 9.08
CA ASN A 43 4.32 20.70 10.33
C ASN A 43 3.01 19.89 10.50
N LEU A 44 3.13 18.57 10.39
CA LEU A 44 2.07 17.57 10.51
C LEU A 44 2.46 16.56 11.59
N GLU A 45 1.47 15.90 12.18
CA GLU A 45 1.74 14.83 13.14
C GLU A 45 1.38 13.47 12.54
N PHE A 46 2.40 12.69 12.15
CA PHE A 46 2.20 11.33 11.64
C PHE A 46 2.19 10.31 12.77
N ARG A 47 1.16 9.45 12.82
CA ARG A 47 1.02 8.40 13.83
C ARG A 47 0.64 7.07 13.18
N SER A 48 1.20 5.97 13.70
CA SER A 48 0.64 4.65 13.45
C SER A 48 -0.69 4.48 14.19
N ALA A 49 -1.65 3.79 13.61
CA ALA A 49 -2.95 3.54 14.25
C ALA A 49 -2.91 2.48 15.36
N GLY A 50 -1.88 1.62 15.35
CA GLY A 50 -1.66 0.64 16.41
C GLY A 50 -0.89 1.21 17.62
N GLU A 51 -0.86 0.43 18.70
CA GLU A 51 -0.02 0.75 19.87
C GLU A 51 1.46 0.59 19.53
N GLU A 52 2.37 1.26 20.24
CA GLU A 52 3.82 1.27 19.97
C GLU A 52 4.36 -0.12 19.58
N GLY A 53 4.79 -0.26 18.31
CA GLY A 53 5.37 -1.48 17.77
C GLY A 53 4.38 -2.57 17.31
N GLN A 54 3.07 -2.30 17.28
CA GLN A 54 2.05 -3.18 16.71
C GLN A 54 1.31 -2.49 15.56
N GLY A 55 1.16 -3.18 14.42
CA GLY A 55 0.34 -2.68 13.31
C GLY A 55 -1.13 -2.59 13.72
N GLY A 56 -1.76 -1.45 13.47
CA GLY A 56 -3.19 -1.22 13.77
C GLY A 56 -4.09 -1.67 12.62
N GLY A 57 -3.62 -1.52 11.39
CA GLY A 57 -4.38 -1.79 10.17
C GLY A 57 -5.45 -0.73 9.88
N CYS A 58 -6.00 -0.79 8.67
CA CYS A 58 -7.04 0.08 8.15
C CYS A 58 -8.21 0.35 9.12
N ASN A 59 -8.79 -0.67 9.74
CA ASN A 59 -9.93 -0.50 10.65
C ASN A 59 -9.59 0.36 11.88
N GLN A 60 -8.34 0.29 12.36
CA GLN A 60 -7.91 1.13 13.48
C GLN A 60 -7.67 2.57 13.06
N VAL A 61 -7.16 2.80 11.83
CA VAL A 61 -7.07 4.16 11.25
C VAL A 61 -8.45 4.79 11.21
N ILE A 62 -9.43 4.10 10.62
CA ILE A 62 -10.82 4.57 10.51
C ILE A 62 -11.37 4.92 11.89
N ARG A 63 -11.24 4.01 12.86
CA ARG A 63 -11.70 4.22 14.23
C ARG A 63 -11.03 5.43 14.90
N LYS A 64 -9.71 5.58 14.77
CA LYS A 64 -8.97 6.68 15.40
C LYS A 64 -9.39 8.03 14.87
N VAL A 65 -9.65 8.14 13.57
CA VAL A 65 -10.15 9.37 12.95
C VAL A 65 -11.55 9.69 13.45
N THR A 66 -12.46 8.71 13.50
CA THR A 66 -13.80 8.90 14.06
C THR A 66 -13.75 9.33 15.54
N ASP A 67 -12.93 8.66 16.35
CA ASP A 67 -12.76 8.96 17.77
C ASP A 67 -12.17 10.37 18.02
N ASP A 68 -11.34 10.88 17.10
CA ASP A 68 -10.75 12.22 17.18
C ASP A 68 -11.74 13.29 16.68
N GLU A 69 -12.53 12.99 15.64
CA GLU A 69 -13.61 13.86 15.16
C GLU A 69 -14.65 14.12 16.25
N GLU A 70 -15.08 13.08 16.98
CA GLU A 70 -15.99 13.21 18.14
C GLU A 70 -15.43 14.11 19.26
N LYS A 71 -14.10 14.20 19.35
CA LYS A 71 -13.37 15.02 20.33
C LYS A 71 -13.00 16.41 19.82
N GLY A 72 -13.38 16.74 18.58
CA GLY A 72 -13.03 18.00 17.94
C GLY A 72 -11.55 18.13 17.54
N ILE A 73 -10.82 17.01 17.48
CA ILE A 73 -9.43 16.96 17.05
C ILE A 73 -9.39 16.77 15.53
N LYS A 74 -8.64 17.63 14.84
CA LYS A 74 -8.46 17.49 13.39
C LYS A 74 -7.51 16.34 13.07
N SER A 75 -8.08 15.30 12.50
CA SER A 75 -7.33 14.13 12.06
C SER A 75 -7.82 13.64 10.71
N VAL A 76 -6.92 12.93 10.02
CA VAL A 76 -7.17 12.25 8.75
C VAL A 76 -6.49 10.89 8.76
N GLY A 77 -6.93 9.99 7.90
CA GLY A 77 -6.34 8.65 7.74
C GLY A 77 -5.91 8.41 6.31
N LEU A 78 -4.75 7.78 6.12
CA LEU A 78 -4.42 7.11 4.86
C LEU A 78 -4.51 5.60 5.07
N VAL A 79 -5.22 4.92 4.20
CA VAL A 79 -5.41 3.46 4.24
C VAL A 79 -5.12 2.84 2.88
N ASP A 80 -4.57 1.63 2.89
CA ASP A 80 -4.31 0.81 1.72
C ASP A 80 -5.64 0.50 1.00
N ARG A 81 -5.57 0.30 -0.32
CA ARG A 81 -6.74 -0.02 -1.13
C ARG A 81 -7.40 -1.32 -0.66
N ASP A 82 -6.62 -2.25 -0.09
CA ASP A 82 -7.05 -3.61 0.28
C ASP A 82 -8.15 -3.63 1.36
N VAL A 83 -8.38 -2.53 2.07
CA VAL A 83 -9.54 -2.34 2.93
C VAL A 83 -10.85 -2.48 2.16
N LEU A 84 -10.89 -1.99 0.90
CA LEU A 84 -12.07 -2.11 0.03
C LEU A 84 -12.34 -3.57 -0.33
N LEU A 85 -11.28 -4.36 -0.52
CA LEU A 85 -11.35 -5.80 -0.76
C LEU A 85 -11.92 -6.54 0.46
N LYS A 86 -11.49 -6.13 1.66
CA LYS A 86 -11.92 -6.71 2.93
C LYS A 86 -13.37 -6.36 3.28
N ASP A 87 -13.77 -5.11 3.09
CA ASP A 87 -15.11 -4.60 3.41
C ASP A 87 -16.11 -4.75 2.26
N CYS A 88 -15.71 -5.44 1.18
CA CYS A 88 -16.57 -5.76 0.04
C CYS A 88 -17.07 -4.53 -0.76
N HIS A 89 -16.31 -3.44 -0.78
CA HIS A 89 -16.55 -2.28 -1.65
C HIS A 89 -16.06 -2.56 -3.08
N TRP A 90 -16.62 -3.60 -3.71
CA TRP A 90 -16.10 -4.18 -4.95
C TRP A 90 -16.07 -3.23 -6.13
N GLU A 91 -17.07 -2.37 -6.28
CA GLU A 91 -17.13 -1.39 -7.37
C GLU A 91 -15.95 -0.42 -7.25
N CYS A 92 -15.74 0.17 -6.07
CA CYS A 92 -14.60 1.04 -5.80
C CYS A 92 -13.26 0.29 -5.87
N TRP A 93 -13.19 -0.95 -5.40
CA TRP A 93 -11.97 -1.76 -5.46
C TRP A 93 -11.52 -2.02 -6.90
N TRP A 94 -12.44 -2.17 -7.86
CA TRP A 94 -12.12 -2.39 -9.26
C TRP A 94 -12.07 -1.11 -10.11
N GLU A 95 -12.32 0.06 -9.52
CA GLU A 95 -12.33 1.33 -10.25
C GLU A 95 -10.92 1.72 -10.74
N GLN A 96 -10.80 1.92 -12.04
CA GLN A 96 -9.54 2.18 -12.74
C GLN A 96 -9.32 3.66 -12.99
N ASP A 97 -10.38 4.46 -13.12
CA ASP A 97 -10.25 5.90 -13.25
C ASP A 97 -9.96 6.53 -11.88
N ASP A 98 -8.88 7.30 -11.78
CA ASP A 98 -8.49 7.89 -10.49
C ASP A 98 -9.49 8.94 -10.00
N THR A 99 -10.24 9.58 -10.89
CA THR A 99 -11.27 10.57 -10.52
C THR A 99 -12.45 9.85 -9.89
N ASP A 100 -12.95 8.81 -10.54
CA ASP A 100 -14.07 8.02 -10.03
C ASP A 100 -13.67 7.26 -8.75
N PHE A 101 -12.44 6.73 -8.68
CA PHE A 101 -11.90 6.10 -7.48
C PHE A 101 -11.84 7.08 -6.29
N ARG A 102 -11.37 8.31 -6.51
CA ARG A 102 -11.32 9.34 -5.46
C ARG A 102 -12.71 9.84 -5.03
N ALA A 103 -13.72 9.69 -5.88
CA ALA A 103 -15.10 10.07 -5.58
C ALA A 103 -15.83 9.01 -4.73
N CYS A 104 -15.41 7.75 -4.78
CA CYS A 104 -16.04 6.63 -4.07
C CYS A 104 -16.15 6.83 -2.53
N GLN A 105 -15.10 7.38 -1.89
CA GLN A 105 -14.97 7.70 -0.45
C GLN A 105 -15.89 6.92 0.53
N PRO A 106 -15.82 5.58 0.58
CA PRO A 106 -16.77 4.78 1.37
C PRO A 106 -16.64 4.98 2.89
N TYR A 107 -15.51 5.56 3.35
CA TYR A 107 -15.22 5.84 4.75
C TYR A 107 -15.29 7.33 5.10
N GLY A 108 -15.88 8.15 4.22
CA GLY A 108 -16.02 9.60 4.41
C GLY A 108 -14.78 10.41 4.02
N GLU A 109 -14.89 11.74 4.12
CA GLU A 109 -13.92 12.66 3.54
C GLU A 109 -12.55 12.67 4.25
N ASN A 110 -12.51 12.31 5.53
CA ASN A 110 -11.29 12.32 6.35
C ASN A 110 -10.46 11.03 6.22
N ILE A 111 -10.96 10.00 5.54
CA ILE A 111 -10.23 8.77 5.24
C ILE A 111 -9.92 8.73 3.75
N LYS A 112 -8.65 8.79 3.39
CA LYS A 112 -8.20 8.63 2.01
C LYS A 112 -7.70 7.22 1.79
N VAL A 113 -8.39 6.52 0.89
CA VAL A 113 -7.95 5.21 0.40
C VAL A 113 -6.94 5.45 -0.71
N LEU A 114 -5.79 4.78 -0.64
CA LEU A 114 -4.74 4.86 -1.66
C LEU A 114 -5.22 4.25 -2.98
N SER A 115 -4.86 4.86 -4.11
CA SER A 115 -5.22 4.34 -5.45
C SER A 115 -4.50 3.05 -5.82
N ARG A 116 -3.39 2.72 -5.14
CA ARG A 116 -2.64 1.48 -5.31
C ARG A 116 -2.93 0.51 -4.17
N TRP A 117 -2.79 -0.79 -4.43
CA TRP A 117 -3.09 -1.88 -3.49
C TRP A 117 -2.65 -1.56 -2.06
N GLU A 118 -1.39 -1.16 -1.90
CA GLU A 118 -0.79 -0.80 -0.61
C GLU A 118 0.36 0.20 -0.78
N ILE A 119 0.86 0.74 0.33
CA ILE A 119 1.99 1.69 0.31
C ILE A 119 3.23 1.10 -0.40
N GLU A 120 3.45 -0.22 -0.32
CA GLU A 120 4.57 -0.88 -0.99
C GLU A 120 4.54 -0.68 -2.51
N ASN A 121 3.37 -0.54 -3.13
CA ASN A 121 3.27 -0.27 -4.56
C ASN A 121 3.82 1.10 -4.94
N TYR A 122 3.79 2.09 -4.04
CA TYR A 122 4.40 3.40 -4.27
C TYR A 122 5.94 3.33 -4.24
N LEU A 123 6.51 2.37 -3.51
CA LEU A 123 7.95 2.08 -3.52
C LEU A 123 8.40 1.39 -4.81
N LEU A 124 7.45 0.89 -5.61
CA LEU A 124 7.68 0.10 -6.80
C LEU A 124 7.45 0.89 -8.11
N VAL A 125 7.09 2.18 -8.04
CA VAL A 125 6.70 2.98 -9.22
C VAL A 125 7.85 3.21 -10.20
N GLU A 126 9.07 3.37 -9.69
CA GLU A 126 10.24 3.83 -10.45
C GLU A 126 11.28 2.70 -10.59
N PRO A 127 11.34 2.00 -11.75
CA PRO A 127 12.27 0.89 -11.98
C PRO A 127 13.74 1.24 -11.72
N ASP A 128 14.15 2.46 -12.07
CA ASP A 128 15.52 2.94 -11.87
C ASP A 128 15.92 3.00 -10.38
N ILE A 129 14.97 3.38 -9.51
CA ILE A 129 15.21 3.43 -8.07
C ILE A 129 15.37 2.02 -7.51
N ILE A 130 14.50 1.09 -7.93
CA ILE A 130 14.58 -0.32 -7.53
C ILE A 130 15.94 -0.90 -7.96
N ALA A 131 16.36 -0.63 -9.18
CA ALA A 131 17.65 -1.09 -9.70
C ALA A 131 18.83 -0.50 -8.92
N SER A 132 18.79 0.80 -8.58
CA SER A 132 19.82 1.46 -7.76
C SER A 132 19.94 0.80 -6.39
N VAL A 133 18.83 0.63 -5.67
CA VAL A 133 18.83 0.02 -4.32
C VAL A 133 19.30 -1.44 -4.38
N LYS A 134 18.95 -2.18 -5.44
CA LYS A 134 19.47 -3.55 -5.65
C LYS A 134 20.97 -3.56 -5.95
N ALA A 135 21.48 -2.63 -6.75
CA ALA A 135 22.90 -2.53 -7.07
C ALA A 135 23.72 -2.26 -5.79
N ASP A 136 23.29 -1.28 -4.99
CA ASP A 136 23.91 -0.94 -3.71
C ASP A 136 23.95 -2.15 -2.76
N ARG A 137 22.84 -2.90 -2.68
CA ARG A 137 22.73 -4.09 -1.84
C ARG A 137 23.66 -5.21 -2.28
N PHE A 138 23.65 -5.55 -3.56
CA PHE A 138 24.32 -6.75 -4.06
C PHE A 138 25.77 -6.49 -4.47
N GLY A 139 26.29 -5.27 -4.24
CA GLY A 139 27.65 -4.87 -4.63
C GLY A 139 27.89 -5.03 -6.13
N ARG A 140 26.82 -4.91 -6.93
CA ARG A 140 26.89 -5.08 -8.39
C ARG A 140 27.16 -3.73 -9.02
N ALA A 141 27.89 -3.74 -10.14
CA ALA A 141 27.88 -2.58 -11.03
C ALA A 141 26.42 -2.25 -11.37
N GLN A 142 26.09 -0.96 -11.43
CA GLN A 142 24.76 -0.52 -11.83
C GLN A 142 24.51 -1.02 -13.26
N GLU A 143 23.82 -2.16 -13.37
CA GLU A 143 23.33 -2.65 -14.66
C GLU A 143 22.35 -1.60 -15.19
N ARG A 144 22.29 -1.43 -16.52
CA ARG A 144 21.23 -0.62 -17.10
C ARG A 144 19.90 -1.18 -16.58
N PRO A 145 19.08 -0.37 -15.89
CA PRO A 145 17.86 -0.87 -15.31
C PRO A 145 17.01 -1.50 -16.41
N ALA A 146 16.47 -2.70 -16.15
CA ALA A 146 15.38 -3.19 -16.96
C ALA A 146 14.23 -2.18 -16.87
N PRO A 147 13.49 -1.94 -17.97
CA PRO A 147 12.42 -0.94 -17.98
C PRO A 147 11.29 -1.28 -16.99
N ILE A 148 11.20 -2.52 -16.52
CA ILE A 148 10.24 -2.98 -15.51
C ILE A 148 10.97 -3.91 -14.53
N PRO A 149 10.66 -3.90 -13.22
CA PRO A 149 11.30 -4.77 -12.24
C PRO A 149 10.94 -6.26 -12.35
N LEU A 150 9.92 -6.62 -13.12
CA LEU A 150 9.39 -7.98 -13.31
C LEU A 150 9.30 -8.33 -14.80
N SER A 151 9.41 -9.61 -15.13
CA SER A 151 9.13 -10.12 -16.49
C SER A 151 7.63 -10.13 -16.79
N SER A 152 7.24 -10.21 -18.07
CA SER A 152 5.84 -10.32 -18.48
C SER A 152 5.13 -11.56 -17.91
N GLU A 153 5.86 -12.67 -17.75
CA GLU A 153 5.36 -13.89 -17.10
C GLU A 153 5.13 -13.65 -15.60
N GLU A 154 6.06 -12.98 -14.93
CA GLU A 154 5.89 -12.61 -13.51
C GLU A 154 4.70 -11.67 -13.31
N ILE A 155 4.52 -10.68 -14.18
CA ILE A 155 3.34 -9.79 -14.14
C ILE A 155 2.06 -10.63 -14.26
N SER A 156 1.99 -11.55 -15.21
CA SER A 156 0.84 -12.44 -15.40
C SER A 156 0.56 -13.31 -14.16
N LEU A 157 1.61 -13.83 -13.50
CA LEU A 157 1.47 -14.57 -12.25
C LEU A 157 0.91 -13.69 -11.13
N PHE A 158 1.43 -12.47 -10.96
CA PHE A 158 0.93 -11.55 -9.93
C PHE A 158 -0.51 -11.08 -10.21
N THR A 159 -0.87 -10.84 -11.47
CA THR A 159 -2.26 -10.52 -11.84
C THR A 159 -3.19 -11.68 -11.50
N MET A 160 -2.77 -12.93 -11.75
CA MET A 160 -3.54 -14.12 -11.33
C MET A 160 -3.65 -14.25 -9.80
N LEU A 161 -2.59 -13.91 -9.06
CA LEU A 161 -2.64 -13.89 -7.58
C LEU A 161 -3.59 -12.81 -7.05
N THR A 162 -3.62 -11.64 -7.66
CA THR A 162 -4.60 -10.56 -7.37
C THR A 162 -6.03 -11.04 -7.59
N ALA A 163 -6.29 -11.67 -8.74
CA ALA A 163 -7.60 -12.23 -9.06
C ALA A 163 -8.02 -13.31 -8.05
N ALA A 164 -7.07 -14.20 -7.69
CA ALA A 164 -7.29 -15.23 -6.71
C ALA A 164 -7.56 -14.68 -5.30
N ASP A 165 -6.85 -13.64 -4.87
CA ASP A 165 -7.12 -12.97 -3.60
C ASP A 165 -8.53 -12.36 -3.59
N ALA A 166 -8.99 -11.77 -4.68
CA ALA A 166 -10.36 -11.28 -4.78
C ALA A 166 -11.40 -12.41 -4.67
N CYS A 167 -11.20 -13.55 -5.34
CA CYS A 167 -12.03 -14.73 -5.18
C CYS A 167 -12.04 -15.23 -3.72
N CYS A 168 -10.86 -15.28 -3.09
CA CYS A 168 -10.72 -15.70 -1.70
C CYS A 168 -11.46 -14.76 -0.74
N HIS A 169 -11.35 -13.44 -0.92
CA HIS A 169 -12.06 -12.47 -0.09
C HIS A 169 -13.58 -12.60 -0.22
N MET A 170 -14.12 -12.77 -1.43
CA MET A 170 -15.55 -13.00 -1.65
C MET A 170 -16.06 -14.25 -0.92
N LYS A 171 -15.21 -15.28 -0.80
CA LYS A 171 -15.50 -16.54 -0.10
C LYS A 171 -15.06 -16.57 1.37
N LYS A 172 -14.56 -15.44 1.91
CA LYS A 172 -13.99 -15.33 3.27
C LYS A 172 -12.88 -16.35 3.55
N MET A 173 -12.10 -16.66 2.53
CA MET A 173 -10.92 -17.51 2.59
C MET A 173 -9.67 -16.69 2.87
N LYS A 174 -8.58 -17.35 3.29
CA LYS A 174 -7.29 -16.69 3.49
C LYS A 174 -6.68 -16.25 2.15
N LYS A 175 -6.05 -15.08 2.13
CA LYS A 175 -5.23 -14.62 1.00
C LYS A 175 -4.16 -15.64 0.61
N VAL A 176 -3.88 -15.72 -0.68
CA VAL A 176 -2.96 -16.70 -1.29
C VAL A 176 -1.68 -16.06 -1.80
N SER A 177 -1.72 -14.80 -2.23
CA SER A 177 -0.57 -14.07 -2.81
C SER A 177 0.70 -14.15 -1.97
N ASP A 178 0.66 -13.78 -0.69
CA ASP A 178 1.84 -13.79 0.19
C ASP A 178 2.50 -15.18 0.32
N SER A 179 1.65 -16.22 0.28
CA SER A 179 2.09 -17.62 0.35
C SER A 179 2.72 -18.10 -0.95
N MET A 180 2.31 -17.51 -2.07
CA MET A 180 2.73 -17.84 -3.42
C MET A 180 3.72 -16.82 -4.01
N ALA A 181 4.14 -15.82 -3.25
CA ALA A 181 5.10 -14.80 -3.68
C ALA A 181 6.45 -15.38 -4.16
N GLY A 182 6.81 -16.57 -3.67
CA GLY A 182 8.01 -17.31 -4.09
C GLY A 182 7.75 -18.38 -5.15
N PHE A 183 6.58 -18.39 -5.79
CA PHE A 183 6.23 -19.35 -6.82
C PHE A 183 7.10 -19.14 -8.07
N THR A 184 7.66 -20.23 -8.60
CA THR A 184 8.58 -20.21 -9.75
C THR A 184 8.10 -21.07 -10.92
N GLY A 185 6.86 -21.57 -10.85
CA GLY A 185 6.26 -22.35 -11.93
C GLY A 185 5.56 -21.47 -12.97
N THR A 186 4.92 -22.12 -13.93
CA THR A 186 4.12 -21.47 -14.99
C THR A 186 2.75 -21.00 -14.49
N SER A 187 2.10 -20.12 -15.23
CA SER A 187 0.71 -19.69 -14.96
C SER A 187 -0.27 -20.87 -14.88
N GLN A 188 -0.06 -21.93 -15.67
CA GLN A 188 -0.90 -23.13 -15.62
C GLN A 188 -0.71 -23.90 -14.31
N GLU A 189 0.53 -24.05 -13.85
CA GLU A 189 0.84 -24.70 -12.56
C GLU A 189 0.31 -23.88 -11.37
N LEU A 190 0.35 -22.55 -11.48
CA LEU A 190 -0.26 -21.66 -10.49
C LEU A 190 -1.78 -21.88 -10.45
N ARG A 191 -2.44 -21.88 -11.61
CA ARG A 191 -3.89 -22.13 -11.72
C ARG A 191 -4.28 -23.45 -11.07
N THR A 192 -3.59 -24.54 -11.39
CA THR A 192 -3.83 -25.84 -10.74
C THR A 192 -3.60 -25.79 -9.21
N SER A 193 -2.63 -25.01 -8.74
CA SER A 193 -2.38 -24.83 -7.31
C SER A 193 -3.49 -24.03 -6.61
N LEU A 194 -4.07 -23.05 -7.30
CA LEU A 194 -5.21 -22.25 -6.82
C LEU A 194 -6.51 -23.07 -6.78
N GLU A 195 -6.78 -23.87 -7.81
CA GLU A 195 -7.91 -24.80 -7.85
C GLU A 195 -7.85 -25.79 -6.67
N LYS A 196 -6.66 -26.36 -6.40
CA LYS A 196 -6.43 -27.21 -5.22
C LYS A 196 -6.66 -26.50 -3.88
N LYS A 197 -6.49 -25.17 -3.84
CA LYS A 197 -6.77 -24.33 -2.67
C LYS A 197 -8.26 -23.93 -2.56
N GLY A 198 -9.10 -24.34 -3.52
CA GLY A 198 -10.53 -24.08 -3.54
C GLY A 198 -10.95 -22.80 -4.29
N VAL A 199 -10.05 -22.20 -5.06
CA VAL A 199 -10.40 -21.09 -5.96
C VAL A 199 -11.13 -21.65 -7.17
N ASP A 200 -12.33 -21.14 -7.45
CA ASP A 200 -13.13 -21.56 -8.60
C ASP A 200 -12.56 -20.99 -9.90
N SER A 201 -12.42 -21.82 -10.92
CA SER A 201 -11.76 -21.43 -12.17
C SER A 201 -12.56 -20.39 -12.97
N ALA A 202 -13.89 -20.45 -12.94
CA ALA A 202 -14.72 -19.50 -13.69
C ALA A 202 -14.75 -18.13 -13.00
N GLU A 203 -14.84 -18.12 -11.66
CA GLU A 203 -14.69 -16.88 -10.89
C GLU A 203 -13.28 -16.28 -11.05
N LEU A 204 -12.25 -17.12 -11.07
CA LEU A 204 -10.87 -16.67 -11.26
C LEU A 204 -10.70 -15.98 -12.61
N ASP A 205 -11.24 -16.56 -13.69
CA ASP A 205 -11.19 -15.96 -15.02
C ASP A 205 -11.90 -14.59 -15.05
N GLU A 206 -13.10 -14.49 -14.44
CA GLU A 206 -13.82 -13.20 -14.34
C GLU A 206 -13.01 -12.11 -13.60
N LYS A 207 -12.32 -12.47 -12.51
CA LYS A 207 -11.48 -11.51 -11.77
C LYS A 207 -10.16 -11.23 -12.46
N LEU A 208 -9.63 -12.21 -13.19
CA LEU A 208 -8.43 -12.05 -13.99
C LEU A 208 -8.67 -11.04 -15.11
N ASP A 209 -9.81 -11.14 -15.80
CA ASP A 209 -10.19 -10.16 -16.83
C ASP A 209 -10.24 -8.74 -16.26
N LYS A 210 -10.84 -8.56 -15.07
CA LYS A 210 -10.87 -7.26 -14.37
C LYS A 210 -9.48 -6.75 -13.98
N ALA A 211 -8.62 -7.63 -13.48
CA ALA A 211 -7.26 -7.27 -13.08
C ALA A 211 -6.38 -6.92 -14.30
N VAL A 212 -6.57 -7.59 -15.44
CA VAL A 212 -5.86 -7.29 -16.69
C VAL A 212 -6.23 -5.90 -17.21
N CYS A 213 -7.48 -5.45 -17.06
CA CYS A 213 -7.89 -4.11 -17.49
C CYS A 213 -7.04 -2.98 -16.85
N PHE A 214 -6.52 -3.18 -15.64
CA PHE A 214 -5.63 -2.20 -15.00
C PHE A 214 -4.33 -1.96 -15.77
N ALA A 215 -3.89 -2.88 -16.63
CA ALA A 215 -2.71 -2.66 -17.47
C ALA A 215 -2.95 -1.62 -18.58
N GLY A 216 -4.21 -1.21 -18.80
CA GLY A 216 -4.61 -0.29 -19.86
C GLY A 216 -4.45 -0.90 -21.26
N ASP A 217 -4.63 -0.05 -22.28
CA ASP A 217 -4.31 -0.41 -23.65
C ASP A 217 -2.80 -0.67 -23.80
N GLU A 218 -2.43 -1.59 -24.69
CA GLU A 218 -1.05 -1.85 -25.10
C GLU A 218 -0.39 -0.52 -25.55
N ASN A 219 0.28 0.16 -24.62
CA ASN A 219 1.12 1.33 -24.91
C ASN A 219 2.53 0.82 -25.21
N ASP A 220 3.22 1.45 -26.17
CA ASP A 220 4.64 1.18 -26.47
C ASP A 220 5.61 1.57 -25.33
N ASP A 221 5.11 2.09 -24.19
CA ASP A 221 5.90 2.46 -23.01
C ASP A 221 5.71 1.43 -21.87
N PRO A 222 6.69 0.52 -21.67
CA PRO A 222 6.64 -0.49 -20.63
C PRO A 222 6.58 0.10 -19.21
N VAL A 223 7.17 1.28 -18.98
CA VAL A 223 7.15 1.93 -17.66
C VAL A 223 5.75 2.45 -17.35
N LYS A 224 5.07 3.03 -18.34
CA LYS A 224 3.69 3.46 -18.21
C LYS A 224 2.77 2.28 -17.90
N GLN A 225 2.90 1.18 -18.66
CA GLN A 225 2.12 -0.03 -18.42
C GLN A 225 2.38 -0.61 -17.02
N TRP A 226 3.64 -0.63 -16.59
CA TRP A 226 4.02 -1.03 -15.23
C TRP A 226 3.33 -0.19 -14.16
N ARG A 227 3.35 1.14 -14.29
CA ARG A 227 2.71 2.05 -13.33
C ARG A 227 1.21 1.81 -13.21
N GLN A 228 0.55 1.42 -14.30
CA GLN A 228 -0.88 1.13 -14.35
C GLN A 228 -1.18 -0.22 -13.69
N VAL A 229 -0.54 -1.32 -14.12
CA VAL A 229 -0.79 -2.65 -13.56
C VAL A 229 -0.38 -2.73 -12.08
N ASN A 230 0.71 -2.08 -11.68
CA ASN A 230 1.19 -2.03 -10.28
C ASN A 230 0.16 -1.40 -9.32
N ARG A 231 -0.91 -0.75 -9.80
CA ARG A 231 -2.00 -0.26 -8.93
C ARG A 231 -2.77 -1.39 -8.27
N ILE A 232 -2.86 -2.57 -8.90
CA ILE A 232 -3.71 -3.68 -8.44
C ILE A 232 -2.92 -4.95 -8.10
N LEU A 233 -1.59 -4.91 -8.14
CA LEU A 233 -0.77 -6.05 -7.73
C LEU A 233 -0.44 -5.96 -6.25
N ASN A 234 -0.32 -7.10 -5.57
CA ASN A 234 0.18 -7.15 -4.19
C ASN A 234 1.67 -6.74 -4.15
N GLY A 235 1.94 -5.52 -3.69
CA GLY A 235 3.27 -4.91 -3.63
C GLY A 235 4.23 -5.59 -2.66
N LYS A 236 3.76 -6.08 -1.50
CA LYS A 236 4.53 -6.84 -0.49
C LYS A 236 5.01 -8.14 -1.10
N ALA A 237 4.14 -8.85 -1.82
CA ALA A 237 4.50 -10.07 -2.52
C ALA A 237 5.53 -9.81 -3.63
N ILE A 238 5.42 -8.68 -4.35
CA ILE A 238 6.42 -8.25 -5.34
C ILE A 238 7.76 -7.91 -4.67
N LEU A 239 7.77 -7.11 -3.61
CA LEU A 239 8.99 -6.79 -2.87
C LEU A 239 9.66 -8.06 -2.34
N LYS A 240 8.89 -9.04 -1.84
CA LYS A 240 9.40 -10.35 -1.44
C LYS A 240 10.00 -11.12 -2.61
N ARG A 241 9.36 -11.11 -3.80
CA ARG A 241 9.89 -11.72 -5.03
C ARG A 241 11.20 -11.09 -5.48
N LEU A 242 11.32 -9.76 -5.35
CA LEU A 242 12.53 -8.98 -5.59
C LEU A 242 13.56 -9.09 -4.47
N GLN A 243 13.24 -9.83 -3.40
CA GLN A 243 14.02 -10.02 -2.18
C GLN A 243 14.22 -8.74 -1.36
N LEU A 244 13.45 -7.69 -1.62
CA LEU A 244 13.53 -6.37 -0.98
C LEU A 244 12.67 -6.24 0.29
N LEU A 245 11.87 -7.27 0.60
CA LEU A 245 11.06 -7.33 1.81
C LEU A 245 11.65 -8.31 2.81
N GLY A 246 11.99 -7.80 4.01
CA GLY A 246 12.37 -8.61 5.16
C GLY A 246 11.16 -8.99 6.01
N LYS A 247 11.36 -9.78 7.06
CA LYS A 247 10.26 -10.13 7.98
C LYS A 247 9.88 -8.98 8.92
N LYS A 248 10.83 -8.09 9.16
CA LYS A 248 10.73 -6.91 10.03
C LYS A 248 11.57 -5.81 9.40
N GLN A 249 11.28 -4.56 9.73
CA GLN A 249 12.03 -3.43 9.21
C GLN A 249 13.50 -3.39 9.66
N GLU A 250 13.81 -3.94 10.84
CA GLU A 250 15.19 -4.08 11.34
C GLU A 250 15.95 -5.24 10.68
N ASP A 251 15.26 -6.07 9.89
CA ASP A 251 15.88 -7.14 9.13
C ASP A 251 16.83 -6.53 8.11
N ALA A 252 18.08 -7.01 8.06
CA ALA A 252 19.04 -6.59 7.04
C ALA A 252 18.56 -6.84 5.60
N THR A 253 17.44 -7.56 5.44
CA THR A 253 16.78 -7.82 4.17
C THR A 253 15.57 -6.93 3.86
N ASP A 254 15.12 -6.04 4.76
CA ASP A 254 14.04 -5.08 4.49
C ASP A 254 14.60 -3.76 3.94
N TYR A 255 14.24 -3.44 2.70
CA TYR A 255 14.73 -2.27 1.98
C TYR A 255 13.66 -1.22 1.73
N ARG A 256 12.48 -1.33 2.37
CA ARG A 256 11.41 -0.35 2.17
C ARG A 256 11.84 1.07 2.53
N LEU A 257 12.56 1.24 3.64
CA LEU A 257 13.10 2.55 4.03
C LEU A 257 14.21 3.07 3.11
N ALA A 258 15.01 2.16 2.54
CA ALA A 258 16.04 2.54 1.57
C ALA A 258 15.41 3.01 0.25
N LEU A 259 14.39 2.30 -0.24
CA LEU A 259 13.57 2.72 -1.38
C LEU A 259 12.91 4.06 -1.10
N ALA A 260 12.24 4.21 0.05
CA ALA A 260 11.55 5.44 0.43
C ALA A 260 12.50 6.64 0.48
N ARG A 261 13.69 6.47 1.08
CA ARG A 261 14.73 7.51 1.09
C ARG A 261 15.17 7.89 -0.32
N LYS A 262 15.50 6.90 -1.17
CA LYS A 262 15.96 7.19 -2.54
C LYS A 262 14.89 7.89 -3.37
N ILE A 263 13.61 7.53 -3.19
CA ILE A 263 12.46 8.21 -3.80
C ILE A 263 12.40 9.69 -3.38
N ALA A 264 12.59 9.98 -2.10
CA ALA A 264 12.62 11.37 -1.62
C ALA A 264 13.84 12.14 -2.16
N ASP A 265 15.03 11.55 -2.08
CA ASP A 265 16.28 12.16 -2.53
C ASP A 265 16.25 12.52 -4.03
N ASP A 266 15.55 11.70 -4.84
CA ASP A 266 15.39 11.91 -6.28
C ASP A 266 14.15 12.74 -6.66
N ASP A 267 13.43 13.31 -5.69
CA ASP A 267 12.18 14.06 -5.87
C ASP A 267 11.10 13.27 -6.66
N LYS A 268 11.01 11.96 -6.42
CA LYS A 268 10.09 11.04 -7.12
C LYS A 268 8.92 10.54 -6.29
N ILE A 269 8.61 11.16 -5.14
CA ILE A 269 7.41 10.83 -4.35
C ILE A 269 6.17 10.98 -5.26
N ASP A 270 5.31 9.97 -5.29
CA ASP A 270 4.14 9.92 -6.18
C ASP A 270 3.21 11.13 -5.94
N PRO A 271 2.70 11.78 -7.01
CA PRO A 271 1.84 12.95 -6.90
C PRO A 271 0.61 12.75 -6.02
N GLU A 272 0.00 11.56 -6.00
CA GLU A 272 -1.18 11.31 -5.16
C GLU A 272 -0.88 11.56 -3.68
N ILE A 273 0.24 11.01 -3.18
CA ILE A 273 0.64 11.18 -1.80
C ILE A 273 0.97 12.65 -1.53
N ARG A 274 1.71 13.32 -2.44
CA ARG A 274 2.02 14.75 -2.31
C ARG A 274 0.74 15.59 -2.20
N ASP A 275 -0.25 15.30 -3.04
CA ASP A 275 -1.51 16.02 -3.10
C ASP A 275 -2.34 15.82 -1.83
N TYR A 276 -2.40 14.60 -1.28
CA TYR A 276 -3.02 14.36 0.01
C TYR A 276 -2.34 15.14 1.13
N ILE A 277 -1.01 15.04 1.25
CA ILE A 277 -0.27 15.75 2.29
C ILE A 277 -0.39 17.28 2.13
N ALA A 278 -0.41 17.80 0.89
CA ALA A 278 -0.66 19.22 0.63
C ALA A 278 -2.10 19.65 0.97
N ALA A 279 -3.09 18.79 0.71
CA ALA A 279 -4.48 19.04 1.09
C ALA A 279 -4.63 19.09 2.61
N PHE A 280 -4.02 18.14 3.32
CA PHE A 280 -4.05 18.11 4.79
C PHE A 280 -3.44 19.37 5.37
N ARG A 281 -2.27 19.82 4.90
CA ARG A 281 -1.66 21.09 5.35
C ARG A 281 -2.56 22.32 5.26
N ARG A 282 -3.50 22.35 4.31
CA ARG A 282 -4.43 23.46 4.12
C ARG A 282 -5.65 23.39 5.04
N MET A 283 -5.88 22.26 5.71
CA MET A 283 -6.94 22.17 6.71
C MET A 283 -6.59 23.09 7.87
N LYS A 284 -7.60 23.77 8.40
CA LYS A 284 -7.42 24.55 9.63
C LYS A 284 -7.59 23.60 10.82
N PRO A 285 -6.63 23.54 11.75
CA PRO A 285 -6.81 22.88 13.04
C PRO A 285 -8.04 23.45 13.76
#